data_AF-A0A6A4UEK9-F1
#
_entry.id   AF-A0A6A4UEK9-F1
#
_cell.length_a   1.000
_cell.length_b   1.000
_cell.length_c   1.000
_cell.angle_alpha   90.00
_cell.angle_beta   90.00
_cell.angle_gamma   90.00
#
_symmetry.space_group_name_H-M   'P 1'
#
loop_
_entity.id
_entity.type
_entity.pdbx_description
1 polymer ?
#
loop_
_entity_poly.entity_id
_entity_poly.type
_entity_poly.pdbx_seq_one_letter_code
_entity_poly.pdbx_strand_id
1 'polypeptide(L)'
;MSKFQLKIESIKRLQNYVSSSLDNLTFETFDVVFPDALSAIKRVHQLRMELASELEGSNLRVYESDLNYKAKLIQQKFDNIIEVFSSEEKRLEKELYGTTKQKKLTAYKR
;
A
#
# COMPACT_ATOMS: atom_id res chain seq x y z
N MET A 1 -1.01 -19.94 24.03
CA MET A 1 -0.42 -19.67 22.69
C MET A 1 1.07 -19.46 22.85
N SER A 2 1.89 -19.96 21.93
CA SER A 2 3.34 -19.69 21.96
C SER A 2 3.63 -18.23 21.57
N LYS A 3 4.76 -17.67 22.02
CA LYS A 3 5.24 -16.32 21.64
C LYS A 3 5.27 -16.15 20.10
N PHE A 4 5.58 -17.21 19.37
CA PHE A 4 5.61 -17.24 17.91
C PHE A 4 4.23 -17.17 17.27
N GLN A 5 3.25 -17.93 17.79
CA GLN A 5 1.87 -17.84 17.33
C GLN A 5 1.30 -16.42 17.49
N LEU A 6 1.62 -15.75 18.60
CA LEU A 6 1.21 -14.36 18.83
C LEU A 6 1.81 -13.39 17.81
N LYS A 7 3.10 -13.57 17.45
CA LYS A 7 3.75 -12.75 16.41
C LYS A 7 3.15 -13.01 15.02
N ILE A 8 2.89 -14.27 14.67
CA ILE A 8 2.27 -14.63 13.39
C ILE A 8 0.86 -14.06 13.29
N GLU A 9 0.05 -14.18 14.35
CA GLU A 9 -1.29 -13.56 14.40
C GLU A 9 -1.21 -12.03 14.31
N SER A 10 -0.20 -11.41 14.93
CA SER A 10 0.03 -9.97 14.81
C SER A 10 0.35 -9.57 13.36
N ILE A 11 1.19 -10.35 12.67
CA ILE A 11 1.47 -10.13 11.24
C ILE A 11 0.20 -10.25 10.41
N LYS A 12 -0.61 -11.29 10.62
CA LYS A 12 -1.88 -11.48 9.88
C LYS A 12 -2.84 -10.31 10.11
N ARG A 13 -2.97 -9.84 11.35
CA ARG A 13 -3.79 -8.66 11.67
C ARG A 13 -3.30 -7.41 10.96
N LEU A 14 -2.00 -7.16 10.98
CA LEU A 14 -1.40 -6.01 10.29
C LEU A 14 -1.56 -6.12 8.77
N GLN A 15 -1.37 -7.30 8.18
CA GLN A 15 -1.60 -7.54 6.74
C GLN A 15 -3.07 -7.32 6.36
N ASN A 16 -4.02 -7.78 7.18
CA ASN A 16 -5.44 -7.53 6.95
C ASN A 16 -5.76 -6.04 7.08
N TYR A 17 -5.21 -5.37 8.09
CA TYR A 17 -5.36 -3.92 8.26
C TYR A 17 -4.82 -3.15 7.03
N VAL A 18 -3.64 -3.49 6.54
CA VAL A 18 -3.06 -2.89 5.33
C VAL A 18 -3.95 -3.15 4.13
N SER A 19 -4.40 -4.39 3.92
CA SER A 19 -5.32 -4.72 2.82
C SER A 19 -6.59 -3.88 2.86
N SER A 20 -7.23 -3.76 4.03
CA SER A 20 -8.44 -2.94 4.19
C SER A 20 -8.18 -1.44 4.08
N SER A 21 -6.99 -0.98 4.48
CA SER A 21 -6.59 0.43 4.34
C SER A 21 -6.43 0.78 2.86
N LEU A 22 -5.78 -0.10 2.08
CA LEU A 22 -5.63 0.07 0.64
C LEU A 22 -6.97 0.04 -0.10
N ASP A 23 -7.95 -0.75 0.37
CA ASP A 23 -9.31 -0.75 -0.21
C ASP A 23 -10.07 0.57 0.00
N ASN A 24 -9.70 1.35 1.03
CA ASN A 24 -10.30 2.65 1.35
C ASN A 24 -9.43 3.83 0.86
N LEU A 25 -8.36 3.57 0.12
CA LEU A 25 -7.45 4.61 -0.34
C LEU A 25 -8.07 5.36 -1.52
N THR A 26 -8.33 6.64 -1.32
CA THR A 26 -8.77 7.60 -2.34
C THR A 26 -7.84 8.81 -2.33
N PHE A 27 -7.97 9.70 -3.32
CA PHE A 27 -7.21 10.96 -3.32
C PHE A 27 -7.46 11.79 -2.05
N GLU A 28 -8.69 11.79 -1.55
CA GLU A 28 -9.10 12.57 -0.37
C GLU A 28 -8.57 11.96 0.94
N THR A 29 -8.42 10.64 0.99
CA THR A 29 -7.97 9.92 2.18
C THR A 29 -6.49 9.60 2.15
N PHE A 30 -5.78 9.89 1.06
CA PHE A 30 -4.39 9.50 0.81
C PHE A 30 -3.45 9.93 1.95
N ASP A 31 -3.50 11.21 2.33
CA ASP A 31 -2.60 11.79 3.34
C ASP A 31 -2.74 11.17 4.73
N VAL A 32 -3.87 10.52 5.01
CA VAL A 32 -4.15 9.88 6.30
C VAL A 32 -3.93 8.37 6.21
N VAL A 33 -4.48 7.73 5.19
CA VAL A 33 -4.53 6.27 5.08
C VAL A 33 -3.19 5.70 4.61
N PHE A 34 -2.48 6.40 3.72
CA PHE A 34 -1.22 5.91 3.17
C PHE A 34 -0.10 5.82 4.22
N PRO A 35 0.15 6.86 5.06
CA PRO A 35 1.18 6.77 6.10
C PRO A 35 0.90 5.66 7.13
N ASP A 36 -0.36 5.45 7.48
CA ASP A 36 -0.78 4.40 8.41
C ASP A 36 -0.55 3.00 7.83
N ALA A 37 -0.96 2.78 6.58
CA ALA A 37 -0.70 1.53 5.86
C ALA A 37 0.82 1.26 5.74
N LEU A 38 1.62 2.29 5.42
CA LEU A 38 3.07 2.18 5.33
C LEU A 38 3.70 1.82 6.67
N SER A 39 3.23 2.42 7.77
CA SER A 39 3.70 2.14 9.12
C SER A 39 3.39 0.70 9.52
N ALA A 40 2.19 0.20 9.18
CA ALA A 40 1.81 -1.18 9.41
C ALA A 40 2.68 -2.17 8.61
N ILE A 41 3.00 -1.87 7.35
CA ILE A 41 3.92 -2.68 6.53
C ILE A 41 5.33 -2.73 7.14
N LYS A 42 5.86 -1.59 7.60
CA LYS A 42 7.16 -1.53 8.29
C LYS A 42 7.16 -2.41 9.53
N ARG A 43 6.06 -2.42 10.29
CA ARG A 43 5.92 -3.27 11.48
C ARG A 43 5.84 -4.75 11.12
N VAL A 44 5.14 -5.12 10.04
CA VAL A 44 5.14 -6.50 9.51
C VAL A 44 6.56 -6.94 9.17
N HIS A 45 7.35 -6.09 8.50
CA HIS A 45 8.73 -6.42 8.14
C HIS A 45 9.60 -6.65 9.39
N GLN A 46 9.50 -5.79 10.41
CA GLN A 46 10.19 -5.99 11.68
C GLN A 46 9.81 -7.32 12.35
N LEU A 47 8.51 -7.63 12.45
CA LEU A 47 8.06 -8.88 13.07
C LEU A 47 8.53 -10.12 12.31
N ARG A 48 8.65 -10.04 10.97
CA ARG A 48 9.23 -11.12 10.15
C ARG A 48 10.72 -11.30 10.44
N MET A 49 11.48 -10.22 10.53
CA MET A 49 12.91 -10.28 10.84
C MET A 49 13.15 -10.83 12.25
N GLU A 50 12.35 -10.41 13.23
CA GLU A 50 12.40 -10.95 14.58
C GLU A 50 12.08 -12.46 14.59
N LEU A 51 11.03 -12.90 13.88
CA LEU A 51 10.68 -14.31 13.77
C LEU A 51 11.79 -15.13 13.12
N ALA A 52 12.40 -14.61 12.05
CA ALA A 52 13.52 -15.28 11.38
C ALA A 52 14.76 -15.40 12.27
N SER A 53 14.98 -14.44 13.18
CA SER A 53 16.09 -14.49 14.14
C SER A 53 15.85 -15.43 15.32
N GLU A 54 14.59 -15.65 15.70
CA GLU A 54 14.22 -16.45 16.89
C GLU A 54 13.90 -17.92 16.56
N LEU A 55 13.79 -18.30 15.28
CA LEU A 55 13.45 -19.66 14.83
C LEU A 55 14.54 -20.24 13.92
N GLU A 56 15.10 -21.40 14.28
CA GLU A 56 15.80 -22.26 13.32
C GLU A 56 14.81 -22.67 12.22
N GLY A 57 15.19 -22.46 10.95
CA GLY A 57 14.29 -22.25 9.80
C GLY A 57 13.29 -23.36 9.41
N SER A 58 13.16 -24.44 10.19
CA SER A 58 12.28 -25.58 9.91
C SER A 58 10.81 -25.34 10.29
N ASN A 59 10.51 -24.52 11.31
CA ASN A 59 9.14 -24.27 11.78
C ASN A 59 8.42 -23.07 11.12
N LEU A 60 9.13 -22.23 10.34
CA LEU A 60 8.53 -21.08 9.65
C LEU A 60 7.75 -21.46 8.39
N ARG A 61 8.19 -22.51 7.66
CA ARG A 61 7.72 -22.82 6.30
C ARG A 61 6.22 -23.01 6.17
N VAL A 62 5.57 -23.58 7.19
CA VAL A 62 4.11 -23.83 7.18
C VAL A 62 3.32 -22.51 7.22
N TYR A 63 3.83 -21.50 7.92
CA TYR A 63 3.19 -20.19 8.04
C TYR A 63 3.66 -19.20 6.97
N GLU A 64 4.85 -19.41 6.40
CA GLU A 64 5.38 -18.55 5.33
C GLU A 64 4.53 -18.56 4.07
N SER A 65 3.91 -19.68 3.68
CA SER A 65 3.14 -19.74 2.43
C SER A 65 1.92 -18.80 2.45
N ASP A 66 1.13 -18.84 3.52
CA ASP A 66 -0.05 -17.98 3.72
C ASP A 66 0.35 -16.50 3.86
N LEU A 67 1.39 -16.22 4.65
CA LEU A 67 1.89 -14.86 4.86
C LEU A 67 2.46 -14.25 3.57
N ASN A 68 3.17 -15.05 2.76
CA ASN A 68 3.70 -14.62 1.47
C ASN A 68 2.58 -14.44 0.44
N TYR A 69 1.57 -15.30 0.43
CA TYR A 69 0.39 -15.13 -0.43
C TYR A 69 -0.33 -13.81 -0.14
N LYS A 70 -0.61 -13.51 1.14
CA LYS A 70 -1.21 -12.22 1.54
C LYS A 70 -0.33 -11.03 1.19
N ALA A 71 0.98 -11.14 1.37
CA ALA A 71 1.92 -10.08 0.97
C ALA A 71 1.86 -9.80 -0.54
N LYS A 72 1.77 -10.85 -1.37
CA LYS A 72 1.64 -10.72 -2.82
C LYS A 72 0.33 -10.05 -3.23
N LEU A 73 -0.78 -10.37 -2.57
CA LEU A 73 -2.06 -9.70 -2.81
C LEU A 73 -2.01 -8.21 -2.46
N ILE A 74 -1.38 -7.86 -1.33
CA ILE A 74 -1.18 -6.47 -0.92
C ILE A 74 -0.33 -5.72 -1.96
N GLN A 75 0.74 -6.35 -2.46
CA GLN A 75 1.57 -5.78 -3.51
C GLN A 75 0.75 -5.50 -4.78
N GLN A 76 -0.03 -6.47 -5.26
CA GLN A 76 -0.87 -6.28 -6.44
C GLN A 76 -1.88 -5.14 -6.26
N LYS A 77 -2.50 -5.00 -5.09
CA LYS A 77 -3.39 -3.87 -4.79
C LYS A 77 -2.65 -2.55 -4.87
N PHE A 78 -1.45 -2.49 -4.31
CA PHE A 78 -0.61 -1.29 -4.34
C PHE A 78 -0.23 -0.90 -5.76
N ASP A 79 0.17 -1.86 -6.59
CA ASP A 79 0.51 -1.63 -7.99
C ASP A 79 -0.69 -1.08 -8.77
N ASN A 80 -1.88 -1.65 -8.56
CA ASN A 80 -3.12 -1.17 -9.17
C ASN A 80 -3.47 0.27 -8.74
N ILE A 81 -3.29 0.58 -7.46
CA ILE A 81 -3.51 1.94 -6.94
C ILE A 81 -2.55 2.93 -7.62
N ILE A 82 -1.26 2.60 -7.73
CA ILE A 82 -0.28 3.45 -8.41
C ILE A 82 -0.69 3.67 -9.87
N GLU A 83 -1.12 2.62 -10.56
CA GLU A 83 -1.55 2.74 -11.96
C GLU A 83 -2.75 3.70 -12.10
N VAL A 84 -3.78 3.54 -11.27
CA VAL A 84 -4.96 4.42 -11.26
C VAL A 84 -4.56 5.86 -10.97
N PHE A 85 -3.78 6.10 -9.91
CA PHE A 85 -3.37 7.46 -9.52
C PHE A 85 -2.50 8.12 -10.60
N SER A 86 -1.58 7.37 -11.20
CA SER A 86 -0.72 7.86 -12.29
C SER A 86 -1.52 8.20 -13.55
N SER A 87 -2.58 7.43 -13.83
CA SER A 87 -3.46 7.69 -14.98
C SER A 87 -4.27 8.97 -14.80
N GLU A 88 -4.76 9.20 -13.58
CA GLU A 88 -5.53 10.39 -13.21
C GLU A 88 -4.64 11.64 -13.16
N GLU A 89 -3.42 11.53 -12.64
CA GLU A 89 -2.42 12.60 -12.69
C GLU A 89 -2.19 13.08 -14.13
N LYS A 90 -1.92 12.14 -15.05
CA LYS A 90 -1.76 12.45 -16.48
C LYS A 90 -3.01 13.08 -17.11
N ARG A 91 -4.20 12.70 -16.65
CA ARG A 91 -5.47 13.28 -17.11
C ARG A 91 -5.58 14.73 -16.66
N LEU A 92 -5.35 14.99 -15.37
CA LEU A 92 -5.39 16.32 -14.77
C LEU A 92 -4.33 17.25 -15.37
N GLU A 93 -3.11 16.76 -15.62
CA GLU A 93 -2.06 17.54 -16.30
C GLU A 93 -2.50 18.01 -17.68
N LYS A 94 -3.14 17.14 -18.48
CA LYS A 94 -3.66 17.49 -19.81
C LYS A 94 -4.78 18.52 -19.71
N GLU A 95 -5.69 18.38 -18.76
CA GLU A 95 -6.79 19.33 -18.53
C GLU A 95 -6.26 20.71 -18.09
N LEU A 96 -5.28 20.75 -17.18
CA LEU A 96 -4.60 21.98 -16.74
C LEU A 96 -3.89 22.67 -17.90
N TYR A 97 -3.18 21.91 -18.72
CA TYR A 97 -2.47 22.44 -19.88
C TYR A 97 -3.46 22.99 -20.93
N GLY A 98 -4.56 22.28 -21.19
CA GLY A 98 -5.64 22.73 -22.07
C GLY A 98 -6.29 24.02 -21.58
N THR A 99 -6.61 24.10 -20.29
CA THR A 99 -7.17 25.28 -19.64
C THR A 99 -6.22 26.48 -19.73
N THR A 100 -4.92 26.25 -19.52
CA THR A 100 -3.89 27.29 -19.62
C THR A 100 -3.78 27.83 -21.05
N LYS A 101 -3.85 26.95 -22.06
CA LYS A 101 -3.88 27.35 -23.48
C LYS A 101 -5.12 28.16 -23.83
N GLN A 102 -6.29 27.76 -23.35
CA GLN A 102 -7.53 28.51 -23.54
C GLN A 102 -7.44 29.91 -22.92
N LYS A 103 -6.96 30.02 -21.67
CA LYS A 103 -6.73 31.32 -21.01
C LYS A 103 -5.80 32.23 -21.81
N LYS A 104 -4.70 31.68 -22.36
CA LYS A 104 -3.79 32.43 -23.25
C LYS A 104 -4.53 32.93 -24.50
N LEU A 105 -5.25 32.07 -25.21
CA LEU A 105 -6.01 32.45 -26.40
C LEU A 105 -7.07 33.53 -26.13
N THR A 106 -7.75 33.46 -24.99
CA THR A 106 -8.73 34.48 -24.60
C THR A 106 -8.08 35.83 -24.31
N ALA A 107 -6.86 35.84 -23.74
CA ALA A 107 -6.11 37.07 -23.51
C ALA A 107 -5.68 37.75 -24.83
N TYR A 108 -5.34 36.98 -25.87
CA TYR A 108 -4.97 37.51 -27.20
C TYR A 108 -6.16 37.91 -28.08
N LYS A 109 -7.39 37.52 -27.72
CA LYS A 109 -8.62 37.90 -28.44
C LYS A 109 -9.28 39.20 -27.93
N ARG A 110 -8.79 39.76 -26.82
CA ARG A 110 -9.12 41.12 -26.36
C ARG A 110 -8.14 42.11 -26.95
#